data_AF-W6MKI8-F1
#
_entry.id   AF-W6MKI8-F1
#
_cell.length_a   1.000
_cell.length_b   1.000
_cell.length_c   1.000
_cell.angle_alpha   90.00
_cell.angle_beta   90.00
_cell.angle_gamma   90.00
#
_symmetry.space_group_name_H-M   'P 1'
#
loop_
_entity.id
_entity.type
_entity.pdbx_description
1 polymer ?
#
loop_
_entity_poly.entity_id
_entity_poly.type
_entity_poly.pdbx_seq_one_letter_code
_entity_poly.pdbx_strand_id
1 'polypeptide(L)' 'MLLASSLIFAYYTVWTFAVPFLDDSNPLQQLFPAREWIIKIPVILLITGVSLVASFIGFVLIKSSKKKKN' A
#
# COMPACT_ATOMS: atom_id res chain seq x y z
N MET A 1 7.42 -14.58 15.22
CA MET A 1 7.51 -13.45 14.26
C MET A 1 7.89 -13.91 12.85
N LEU A 2 8.99 -14.66 12.66
CA LEU A 2 9.40 -15.15 11.32
C LEU A 2 8.34 -16.01 10.62
N LEU A 3 7.82 -17.05 11.30
CA LEU A 3 6.81 -17.93 10.71
C LEU A 3 5.54 -17.18 10.27
N ALA A 4 5.02 -16.30 11.14
CA ALA A 4 3.86 -15.48 10.81
C ALA A 4 4.14 -14.58 9.59
N SER A 5 5.30 -13.92 9.56
CA SER A 5 5.68 -13.06 8.44
C SER A 5 5.83 -13.85 7.13
N SER A 6 6.41 -15.05 7.18
CA SER A 6 6.56 -15.92 6.02
C SER A 6 5.21 -16.39 5.48
N LEU A 7 4.27 -16.75 6.36
CA LEU A 7 2.92 -17.18 5.96
C LEU A 7 2.14 -16.03 5.31
N ILE A 8 2.19 -14.84 5.89
CA ILE A 8 1.54 -13.64 5.34
C ILE A 8 2.13 -13.32 3.97
N PHE A 9 3.46 -13.32 3.85
CA PHE A 9 4.14 -13.08 2.58
C PHE A 9 3.75 -14.11 1.51
N ALA A 10 3.75 -15.40 1.85
CA ALA A 10 3.34 -16.46 0.94
C ALA A 10 1.88 -16.28 0.49
N TYR A 11 0.97 -15.96 1.40
CA TYR A 11 -0.43 -15.71 1.09
C TYR A 11 -0.62 -14.54 0.11
N TYR A 12 0.01 -13.39 0.37
CA TYR A 12 -0.08 -12.23 -0.52
C TYR A 12 0.61 -12.45 -1.87
N THR A 13 1.70 -13.24 -1.90
CA THR A 13 2.37 -13.62 -3.14
C THR A 13 1.45 -14.49 -3.99
N VAL A 14 0.92 -15.57 -3.42
CA VAL A 14 -0.03 -16.45 -4.12
C VAL A 14 -1.25 -15.65 -4.57
N TRP A 15 -1.81 -14.80 -3.73
CA TRP A 15 -2.92 -13.93 -4.09
C TRP A 15 -2.62 -13.05 -5.31
N THR A 16 -1.48 -12.34 -5.31
CA THR A 16 -1.10 -11.41 -6.38
C THR A 16 -0.89 -12.12 -7.71
N PHE A 17 -0.27 -13.31 -7.69
CA PHE A 17 0.05 -14.05 -8.91
C PHE A 17 -1.06 -14.97 -9.38
N ALA A 18 -1.84 -15.59 -8.49
CA ALA A 18 -2.85 -16.58 -8.86
C ALA A 18 -4.18 -15.95 -9.26
N VAL A 19 -4.62 -14.89 -8.57
CA VAL A 19 -5.90 -14.22 -8.85
C VAL A 19 -6.06 -13.81 -10.32
N PRO A 20 -5.10 -13.18 -11.03
CA PRO A 20 -5.27 -12.82 -12.45
C PRO A 20 -5.68 -13.97 -13.37
N PHE A 21 -5.44 -15.22 -13.00
CA PHE A 21 -5.76 -16.41 -13.79
C PHE A 21 -7.02 -17.16 -13.33
N LEU A 22 -7.66 -16.71 -12.24
CA LEU A 22 -8.90 -17.29 -11.72
C LEU A 22 -10.10 -16.56 -12.33
N ASP A 23 -11.08 -17.31 -12.87
CA ASP A 23 -12.37 -16.75 -13.29
C ASP A 23 -13.22 -16.34 -12.08
N ASP A 24 -14.01 -15.29 -12.25
CA ASP A 24 -14.82 -14.71 -11.17
C ASP A 24 -15.93 -15.64 -10.64
N SER A 25 -16.32 -16.67 -11.40
CA SER A 25 -17.29 -17.69 -10.98
C SER A 25 -16.67 -18.83 -10.16
N ASN A 26 -15.34 -18.85 -9.98
CA ASN A 26 -14.69 -19.90 -9.21
C ASN A 26 -14.92 -19.70 -7.70
N PRO A 27 -15.34 -20.73 -6.95
CA PRO A 27 -15.50 -20.65 -5.50
C PRO A 27 -14.18 -20.36 -4.78
N LEU A 28 -13.04 -20.68 -5.40
CA LEU A 28 -11.70 -20.34 -4.90
C LEU A 28 -11.48 -18.83 -4.77
N GLN A 29 -12.21 -18.00 -5.51
CA GLN A 29 -12.09 -16.54 -5.40
C GLN A 29 -12.59 -16.01 -4.04
N GLN A 30 -13.39 -16.78 -3.29
CA GLN A 30 -13.80 -16.42 -1.92
C GLN A 30 -12.67 -16.56 -0.88
N LEU A 31 -11.61 -17.33 -1.18
CA LEU A 31 -10.42 -17.45 -0.32
C LEU A 31 -9.45 -16.28 -0.47
N PHE A 32 -9.66 -15.43 -1.47
CA PHE A 32 -8.77 -14.34 -1.84
C PHE A 32 -9.49 -12.99 -1.69
N PRO A 33 -8.78 -11.92 -1.27
CA PRO A 33 -9.34 -10.58 -1.33
C PRO A 33 -9.73 -10.21 -2.76
N ALA A 34 -10.72 -9.31 -2.88
CA ALA A 34 -11.21 -8.87 -4.19
C ALA A 34 -10.07 -8.30 -5.05
N ARG A 35 -10.11 -8.64 -6.34
CA ARG A 35 -9.07 -8.30 -7.34
C ARG A 35 -8.73 -6.81 -7.41
N GLU A 36 -9.70 -5.95 -7.13
CA GLU A 36 -9.52 -4.50 -7.05
C GLU A 36 -8.45 -4.05 -6.05
N TRP A 37 -8.21 -4.82 -4.98
CA TRP A 37 -7.20 -4.49 -3.97
C TRP A 37 -5.77 -4.61 -4.49
N ILE A 38 -5.53 -5.41 -5.54
CA ILE A 38 -4.20 -5.56 -6.16
C ILE A 38 -3.68 -4.20 -6.65
N ILE A 39 -4.55 -3.36 -7.19
CA ILE A 39 -4.19 -2.01 -7.67
C ILE A 39 -4.31 -0.98 -6.54
N LYS A 40 -5.34 -1.08 -5.70
CA LYS A 40 -5.59 -0.09 -4.63
C LYS A 40 -4.44 -0.05 -3.61
N ILE A 41 -3.87 -1.19 -3.21
CA ILE A 41 -2.81 -1.23 -2.18
C ILE A 41 -1.57 -0.42 -2.62
N PRO A 42 -0.96 -0.66 -3.80
CA PRO A 42 0.14 0.17 -4.31
C PRO A 42 -0.21 1.65 -4.43
N VAL A 43 -1.41 1.97 -4.91
CA VAL A 43 -1.85 3.36 -5.10
C VAL A 43 -1.99 4.10 -3.77
N ILE A 44 -2.62 3.48 -2.77
CA ILE A 44 -2.76 4.06 -1.43
C ILE A 44 -1.39 4.27 -0.79
N LEU A 45 -0.47 3.31 -0.95
CA LEU A 45 0.90 3.41 -0.43
C LEU A 45 1.65 4.60 -1.07
N LEU A 46 1.52 4.77 -2.39
CA LEU A 46 2.14 5.87 -3.12
C LEU A 46 1.57 7.21 -2.66
N ILE A 47 0.24 7.35 -2.63
CA ILE A 47 -0.42 8.58 -2.18
C ILE A 47 -0.01 8.92 -0.74
N THR A 48 0.04 7.92 0.15
CA THR A 48 0.46 8.11 1.53
C THR A 48 1.91 8.58 1.61
N GLY A 49 2.81 7.93 0.87
CA GLY A 49 4.22 8.32 0.80
C GLY A 49 4.42 9.75 0.29
N VAL A 50 3.76 10.11 -0.81
CA VAL A 50 3.81 11.46 -1.40
C VAL A 50 3.23 12.50 -0.44
N SER A 51 2.10 12.19 0.19
CA SER A 51 1.46 13.08 1.17
C SER A 51 2.37 13.36 2.37
N LEU A 52 3.07 12.34 2.87
CA LEU A 52 4.05 12.49 3.95
C LEU A 52 5.22 13.40 3.55
N VAL A 53 5.78 13.18 2.36
CA VAL A 53 6.89 14.00 1.83
C VAL A 53 6.44 15.45 1.64
N ALA A 54 5.30 15.68 1.00
CA ALA A 54 4.76 17.02 0.77
C ALA A 54 4.50 17.75 2.10
N SER A 55 3.90 17.05 3.07
CA SER A 55 3.62 17.60 4.40
C SER A 55 4.91 17.99 5.14
N PHE A 56 5.95 17.15 5.06
CA PHE A 56 7.24 17.44 5.66
C PHE A 56 7.92 18.67 5.02
N ILE A 57 7.91 18.76 3.70
CA ILE A 57 8.46 19.92 2.98
C ILE A 57 7.72 21.19 3.39
N GLY A 58 6.38 21.17 3.39
CA GLY A 58 5.56 22.30 3.82
C GLY A 58 5.88 22.74 5.26
N PHE A 59 6.03 21.79 6.18
CA PHE A 59 6.42 22.07 7.56
C PHE A 59 7.77 22.78 7.67
N VAL A 60 8.78 22.32 6.93
CA VAL A 60 10.12 22.93 6.91
C VAL A 60 10.10 24.33 6.30
N LEU A 61 9.37 24.53 5.20
CA LEU A 61 9.22 25.84 4.56
C LEU A 61 8.58 26.87 5.52
N ILE A 62 7.48 26.51 6.19
CA ILE A 62 6.82 27.37 7.18
C ILE A 62 7.78 27.72 8.33
N LYS A 63 8.51 26.73 8.85
CA LYS A 63 9.45 26.92 9.96
C LYS A 63 10.63 27.82 9.56
N SER A 64 11.18 27.65 8.37
CA SER A 64 12.30 28.47 7.87
C SER A 64 11.87 29.93 7.62
N SER A 65 10.66 30.16 7.10
CA SER A 65 10.13 31.50 6.88
C SER A 65 9.90 32.27 8.18
N LYS A 66 9.46 31.59 9.25
CA LYS A 66 9.30 32.23 10.58
C LYS A 66 10.64 32.65 11.19
N LYS A 67 11.72 31.89 10.93
CA LYS A 67 13.06 32.19 11.45
C LYS A 67 13.75 33.38 10.78
N LYS A 68 13.39 33.69 9.52
CA LYS A 68 13.95 34.82 8.75
C LYS A 68 13.29 36.17 9.08
N LYS A 69 12.14 36.15 9.77
CA LYS A 69 11.35 37.35 10.11
C LYS A 69 11.64 37.91 11.51
N ASN A 70 12.37 37.16 12.35
CA ASN A 70 12.88 37.60 13.65
C ASN A 70 14.36 37.94 13.52
#